data_AF-X0T959-F1
#
_entry.id   AF-X0T959-F1
#
_cell.length_a   1.000
_cell.length_b   1.000
_cell.length_c   1.000
_cell.angle_alpha   90.00
_cell.angle_beta   90.00
_cell.angle_gamma   90.00
#
_symmetry.space_group_name_H-M   'P 1'
#
loop_
_entity.id
_entity.type
_entity.pdbx_description
1 polymer ?
#
loop_
_entity_poly.entity_id
_entity_poly.type
_entity_poly.pdbx_seq_one_letter_code
_entity_poly.pdbx_strand_id
1 'polypeptide(L)'
;MIGRIVNADLNFARCEFTAEVKEGDHVSFKRRQRSGGGEVVCRVERLESTSFGGLRGWIVYLEPIDSPPRNMTELYRHIKRVDKGILEIGENISGETVRMGVNPLFNHLMVAGMTGRGKTHFMIVLLEELIEHGVPCL
;
A
#
# COMPACT_ATOMS: atom_id res chain seq x y z
N MET A 1 3.87 -17.92 2.90
CA MET A 1 5.24 -17.53 2.50
C MET A 1 5.26 -17.50 0.99
N ILE A 2 5.38 -16.31 0.38
CA ILE A 2 5.13 -16.08 -1.05
C ILE A 2 6.34 -16.42 -1.95
N GLY A 3 7.50 -16.63 -1.34
CA GLY A 3 8.72 -16.99 -2.05
C GLY A 3 9.95 -16.98 -1.15
N ARG A 4 11.12 -16.98 -1.76
CA ARG A 4 12.42 -16.89 -1.10
C ARG A 4 13.27 -15.77 -1.72
N ILE A 5 13.93 -15.00 -0.86
CA ILE A 5 14.97 -14.06 -1.27
C ILE A 5 16.24 -14.85 -1.62
N VAL A 6 16.72 -14.67 -2.86
CA VAL A 6 17.92 -15.32 -3.40
C VAL A 6 19.14 -14.45 -3.19
N ASN A 7 19.01 -13.14 -3.47
CA ASN A 7 20.05 -12.14 -3.23
C ASN A 7 19.38 -10.85 -2.72
N ALA A 8 20.01 -10.16 -1.78
CA ALA A 8 19.48 -8.95 -1.17
C ALA A 8 20.55 -7.86 -1.12
N ASP A 9 20.22 -6.70 -1.65
CA ASP A 9 20.95 -5.45 -1.46
C ASP A 9 20.24 -4.58 -0.40
N LEU A 10 20.66 -3.33 -0.26
CA LEU A 10 20.10 -2.39 0.71
C LEU A 10 18.63 -2.01 0.39
N ASN A 11 18.32 -1.78 -0.89
CA ASN A 11 17.03 -1.22 -1.32
C ASN A 11 16.20 -2.18 -2.18
N PHE A 12 16.81 -3.23 -2.73
CA PHE A 12 16.12 -4.20 -3.57
C PHE A 12 16.62 -5.62 -3.29
N ALA A 13 15.86 -6.61 -3.74
CA ALA A 13 16.24 -8.00 -3.67
C ALA A 13 15.77 -8.78 -4.88
N ARG A 14 16.50 -9.82 -5.22
CA ARG A 14 16.09 -10.83 -6.20
C ARG A 14 15.42 -11.98 -5.48
N CYS A 15 14.28 -12.42 -6.00
CA CYS A 15 13.42 -13.40 -5.37
C CYS A 15 12.98 -14.50 -6.33
N GLU A 16 12.70 -15.65 -5.77
CA GLU A 16 11.94 -16.73 -6.39
C GLU A 16 10.57 -16.79 -5.74
N PHE A 17 9.52 -16.72 -6.55
CA PHE A 17 8.14 -16.75 -6.10
C PHE A 17 7.58 -18.16 -6.22
N THR A 18 6.88 -18.61 -5.17
CA THR A 18 6.20 -19.91 -5.13
C THR A 18 4.69 -19.77 -5.36
N ALA A 19 4.19 -18.53 -5.43
CA ALA A 19 2.82 -18.19 -5.73
C ALA A 19 2.77 -17.27 -6.96
N GLU A 20 1.60 -17.20 -7.58
CA GLU A 20 1.33 -16.23 -8.63
C GLU A 20 1.41 -14.82 -8.03
N VAL A 21 2.22 -13.97 -8.65
CA VAL A 21 2.45 -12.57 -8.28
C VAL A 21 2.46 -11.74 -9.55
N LYS A 22 2.11 -10.47 -9.44
CA LYS A 22 2.14 -9.50 -10.53
C LYS A 22 3.11 -8.38 -10.22
N GLU A 23 3.60 -7.73 -11.27
CA GLU A 23 4.37 -6.50 -11.10
C GLU A 23 3.48 -5.47 -10.40
N GLY A 24 4.02 -4.93 -9.31
CA GLY A 24 3.32 -4.06 -8.39
C GLY A 24 2.71 -4.75 -7.15
N ASP A 25 2.72 -6.07 -7.05
CA ASP A 25 2.18 -6.67 -5.83
C ASP A 25 3.01 -6.29 -4.60
N HIS A 26 2.31 -6.03 -3.49
CA HIS A 26 2.95 -5.93 -2.18
C HIS A 26 3.06 -7.32 -1.57
N VAL A 27 4.28 -7.69 -1.17
CA VAL A 27 4.63 -9.02 -0.67
C VAL A 27 5.47 -8.90 0.58
N SER A 28 5.26 -9.79 1.56
CA SER A 28 6.03 -9.81 2.78
C SER A 28 7.07 -10.95 2.78
N PHE A 29 8.30 -10.62 3.17
CA PHE A 29 9.38 -11.59 3.35
C PHE A 29 9.91 -11.55 4.77
N LYS A 30 10.19 -12.73 5.34
CA LYS A 30 10.92 -12.85 6.60
C LYS A 30 12.39 -12.55 6.37
N ARG A 31 12.91 -11.46 6.95
CA ARG A 31 14.34 -11.17 6.90
C ARG A 31 15.07 -12.15 7.83
N ARG A 32 15.98 -12.96 7.28
CA ARG A 32 16.90 -13.77 8.09
C ARG A 32 17.96 -12.86 8.71
N GLN A 33 17.72 -12.36 9.92
CA GLN A 33 18.79 -11.85 10.79
C GLN A 33 18.91 -12.72 12.04
N ARG A 34 20.15 -12.85 12.57
CA ARG A 34 20.53 -13.74 13.68
C ARG A 34 19.89 -13.37 15.04
N SER A 35 19.24 -12.22 15.14
CA SER A 35 18.61 -11.72 16.36
C SER A 35 17.31 -11.02 16.00
N GLY A 36 16.19 -11.77 15.95
CA GLY A 36 14.85 -11.22 15.75
C GLY A 36 14.55 -10.78 14.32
N GLY A 37 14.55 -11.73 13.37
CA GLY A 37 14.20 -11.47 11.97
C GLY A 37 12.80 -10.87 11.81
N GLY A 38 12.73 -9.58 11.51
CA GLY A 38 11.48 -8.88 11.18
C GLY A 38 10.97 -9.23 9.77
N GLU A 39 9.66 -9.25 9.60
CA GLU A 39 9.05 -9.26 8.27
C GLU A 39 9.18 -7.88 7.63
N VAL A 40 9.60 -7.85 6.37
CA VAL A 40 9.68 -6.64 5.54
C VAL A 40 8.64 -6.75 4.44
N VAL A 41 7.94 -5.65 4.20
CA VAL A 41 7.00 -5.52 3.08
C VAL A 41 7.76 -4.91 1.91
N CYS A 42 7.55 -5.49 0.75
CA CYS A 42 8.26 -5.16 -0.47
C CYS A 42 7.27 -5.02 -1.61
N ARG A 43 7.66 -4.30 -2.66
CA ARG A 43 6.91 -4.18 -3.90
C ARG A 43 7.59 -4.97 -5.00
N VAL A 44 6.84 -5.81 -5.72
CA VAL A 44 7.36 -6.48 -6.92
C VAL A 44 7.54 -5.44 -8.01
N GLU A 45 8.75 -5.24 -8.50
CA GLU A 45 9.04 -4.30 -9.59
C GLU A 45 9.05 -5.00 -10.94
N ARG A 46 9.59 -6.21 -11.00
CA ARG A 46 9.79 -6.90 -12.26
C ARG A 46 9.69 -8.40 -12.10
N LEU A 47 9.05 -9.07 -13.06
CA LEU A 47 8.93 -10.52 -13.13
C LEU A 47 9.60 -11.11 -14.36
N GLU A 48 10.14 -12.31 -14.19
CA GLU A 48 10.82 -13.12 -15.21
C GLU A 48 10.34 -14.56 -15.08
N SER A 49 9.79 -15.11 -16.16
CA SER A 49 9.49 -16.55 -16.24
C SER A 49 10.80 -17.32 -16.37
N THR A 50 10.99 -18.34 -15.55
CA THR A 50 12.12 -19.27 -15.69
C THR A 50 11.78 -20.38 -16.68
N SER A 51 12.80 -20.95 -17.31
CA SER A 51 12.69 -22.04 -18.29
C SER A 51 11.99 -23.30 -17.75
N PHE A 52 11.86 -23.42 -16.42
CA PHE A 52 11.22 -24.54 -15.72
C PHE A 52 9.83 -24.18 -15.14
N GLY A 53 9.24 -23.06 -15.57
CA GLY A 53 7.88 -22.66 -15.15
C GLY A 53 7.78 -21.98 -13.78
N GLY A 54 8.90 -21.73 -13.10
CA GLY A 54 8.93 -20.90 -11.89
C GLY A 54 8.97 -19.40 -12.21
N LEU A 55 8.53 -18.57 -11.26
CA LEU A 55 8.61 -17.11 -11.34
C LEU A 55 9.81 -16.58 -10.55
N ARG A 56 10.67 -15.81 -11.22
CA ARG A 56 11.72 -15.01 -10.58
C ARG A 56 11.39 -13.54 -10.74
N GLY A 57 11.94 -12.70 -9.87
CA GLY A 57 11.76 -11.27 -10.03
C GLY A 57 12.56 -10.43 -9.07
N TRP A 58 12.31 -9.14 -9.16
CA TRP A 58 12.94 -8.11 -8.36
C TRP A 58 11.89 -7.46 -7.48
N ILE A 59 12.24 -7.27 -6.22
CA ILE A 59 11.43 -6.53 -5.25
C ILE A 59 12.21 -5.32 -4.76
N VAL A 60 11.49 -4.26 -4.42
CA VAL A 60 12.01 -3.09 -3.72
C VAL A 60 11.48 -3.09 -2.30
N TYR A 61 12.34 -2.85 -1.33
CA TYR A 61 11.94 -2.71 0.06
C TYR A 61 11.20 -1.38 0.22
N LEU A 62 10.02 -1.43 0.85
CA LEU A 62 9.25 -0.23 1.12
C LEU A 62 9.64 0.33 2.47
N GLU A 63 9.72 1.66 2.56
CA GLU A 63 9.80 2.34 3.85
C GLU A 63 8.49 2.12 4.63
N PRO A 64 8.51 2.17 5.97
CA PRO A 64 7.32 1.95 6.78
C PRO A 64 6.13 2.86 6.41
N ILE A 65 6.40 4.08 5.95
CA ILE A 65 5.38 5.05 5.52
C ILE A 65 4.73 4.68 4.17
N ASP A 66 5.44 3.89 3.37
CA ASP A 66 5.01 3.44 2.04
C ASP A 66 4.56 1.98 2.03
N SER A 67 4.52 1.30 3.18
CA SER A 67 4.25 -0.14 3.27
C SER A 67 2.91 -0.46 3.94
N PRO A 68 1.96 -1.19 3.33
CA PRO A 68 0.72 -1.53 4.03
C PRO A 68 0.97 -2.20 5.40
N PRO A 69 0.07 -2.04 6.38
CA PRO A 69 0.13 -2.80 7.62
C PRO A 69 0.31 -4.30 7.33
N ARG A 70 1.22 -4.96 8.04
CA ARG A 70 1.63 -6.33 7.72
C ARG A 70 0.45 -7.31 7.62
N ASN A 71 -0.48 -7.22 8.56
CA ASN A 71 -1.70 -8.03 8.63
C ASN A 71 -2.67 -7.77 7.46
N MET A 72 -2.50 -6.68 6.72
CA MET A 72 -3.34 -6.30 5.59
C MET A 72 -2.66 -6.54 4.24
N THR A 73 -1.36 -6.83 4.19
CA THR A 73 -0.57 -6.99 2.94
C THR A 73 -1.25 -7.88 1.90
N GLU A 74 -1.80 -9.03 2.32
CA GLU A 74 -2.52 -9.96 1.43
C GLU A 74 -3.81 -9.35 0.87
N LEU A 75 -4.58 -8.61 1.69
CA LEU A 75 -5.77 -7.89 1.24
C LEU A 75 -5.39 -6.87 0.15
N TYR A 76 -4.33 -6.11 0.39
CA TYR A 76 -3.83 -5.09 -0.55
C TYR A 76 -3.30 -5.66 -1.86
N ARG A 77 -2.88 -6.94 -1.91
CA ARG A 77 -2.55 -7.62 -3.18
C ARG A 77 -3.77 -7.79 -4.09
N HIS A 78 -4.96 -7.90 -3.51
CA HIS A 78 -6.20 -8.13 -4.26
C HIS A 78 -6.99 -6.86 -4.55
N ILE A 79 -6.60 -5.73 -3.94
CA ILE A 79 -7.22 -4.43 -4.16
C ILE A 79 -6.60 -3.78 -5.40
N LYS A 80 -7.45 -3.18 -6.26
CA LYS A 80 -6.99 -2.38 -7.39
C LYS A 80 -6.17 -1.18 -6.88
N ARG A 81 -4.95 -1.04 -7.39
CA ARG A 81 -4.04 0.03 -6.96
C ARG A 81 -4.64 1.41 -7.23
N VAL A 82 -4.44 2.29 -6.25
CA VAL A 82 -4.65 3.74 -6.42
C VAL A 82 -3.28 4.39 -6.50
N ASP A 83 -2.92 4.87 -7.69
CA ASP A 83 -1.70 5.63 -7.88
C ASP A 83 -1.89 7.00 -7.23
N LYS A 84 -1.28 7.21 -6.05
CA LYS A 84 -1.19 8.48 -5.29
C LYS A 84 -2.39 9.43 -5.53
N GLY A 85 -3.50 9.19 -4.86
CA GLY A 85 -4.70 10.03 -4.99
C GLY A 85 -4.54 11.32 -4.19
N ILE A 86 -4.57 12.48 -4.85
CA ILE A 86 -4.84 13.75 -4.17
C ILE A 86 -6.36 13.90 -4.19
N LEU A 87 -7.00 13.91 -3.01
CA LEU A 87 -8.43 14.14 -2.90
C LEU A 87 -8.72 15.62 -2.66
N GLU A 88 -9.78 16.13 -3.27
CA GLU A 88 -10.30 17.45 -2.96
C GLU A 88 -11.35 17.32 -1.84
N ILE A 89 -11.11 17.92 -0.67
CA ILE A 89 -11.94 17.72 0.53
C ILE A 89 -12.85 18.92 0.86
N GLY A 90 -12.84 19.95 -0.01
CA GLY A 90 -13.63 21.16 0.12
C GLY A 90 -12.81 22.42 -0.12
N GLU A 91 -13.34 23.57 0.34
CA GLU A 91 -12.70 24.87 0.24
C GLU A 91 -12.41 25.46 1.63
N ASN A 92 -11.36 26.26 1.74
CA ASN A 92 -11.10 27.04 2.95
C ASN A 92 -12.00 28.29 3.01
N ILE A 93 -11.88 29.06 4.10
CA ILE A 93 -12.66 30.30 4.29
C ILE A 93 -12.40 31.38 3.23
N SER A 94 -11.33 31.24 2.44
CA SER A 94 -10.94 32.14 1.36
C SER A 94 -11.38 31.62 -0.02
N GLY A 95 -12.07 30.47 -0.10
CA GLY A 95 -12.51 29.85 -1.35
C GLY A 95 -11.44 29.04 -2.07
N GLU A 96 -10.31 28.74 -1.42
CA GLU A 96 -9.25 27.94 -2.03
C GLU A 96 -9.50 26.45 -1.78
N THR A 97 -9.37 25.63 -2.82
CA THR A 97 -9.53 24.18 -2.73
C THR A 97 -8.50 23.57 -1.78
N VAL A 98 -8.99 22.85 -0.77
CA VAL A 98 -8.18 22.09 0.18
C VAL A 98 -7.99 20.68 -0.38
N ARG A 99 -6.72 20.31 -0.52
CA ARG A 99 -6.32 19.02 -1.09
C ARG A 99 -5.65 18.16 -0.03
N MET A 100 -6.04 16.89 0.03
CA MET A 100 -5.49 15.90 0.93
C MET A 100 -4.77 14.82 0.14
N GLY A 101 -3.48 14.64 0.40
CA GLY A 101 -2.74 13.49 -0.14
C GLY A 101 -3.23 12.21 0.52
N VAL A 102 -3.85 11.33 -0.25
CA VAL A 102 -4.24 10.01 0.21
C VAL A 102 -3.23 8.99 -0.26
N ASN A 103 -2.45 8.51 0.71
CA ASN A 103 -1.75 7.27 0.54
C ASN A 103 -2.75 6.14 0.86
N PRO A 104 -3.13 5.29 -0.11
CA PRO A 104 -4.04 4.16 0.16
C PRO A 104 -3.47 3.19 1.20
N LEU A 105 -2.18 3.29 1.54
CA LEU A 105 -1.50 2.43 2.50
C LEU A 105 -1.54 2.97 3.93
N PHE A 106 -1.70 4.29 4.11
CA PHE A 106 -1.83 4.92 5.41
C PHE A 106 -2.48 6.28 5.30
N ASN A 107 -3.64 6.43 5.93
CA ASN A 107 -4.01 7.66 6.59
C ASN A 107 -5.05 7.32 7.66
N HIS A 108 -4.62 7.25 8.93
CA HIS A 108 -5.56 7.33 10.03
C HIS A 108 -6.09 8.76 10.08
N LEU A 109 -7.39 8.94 9.88
CA LEU A 109 -8.03 10.24 9.95
C LEU A 109 -8.85 10.34 11.24
N MET A 110 -8.58 11.38 12.04
CA MET A 110 -9.42 11.75 13.17
C MET A 110 -10.27 12.96 12.80
N VAL A 111 -11.59 12.78 12.80
CA VAL A 111 -12.56 13.87 12.63
C VAL A 111 -13.20 14.19 13.97
N ALA A 112 -12.93 15.38 14.51
CA ALA A 112 -13.42 15.80 15.81
C ALA A 112 -14.16 17.13 15.75
N GLY A 113 -15.14 17.31 16.63
CA GLY A 113 -15.98 18.51 16.69
C GLY A 113 -17.29 18.26 17.43
N MET A 114 -17.96 19.33 17.85
CA MET A 114 -19.24 19.26 18.54
C MET A 114 -20.35 18.61 17.69
N THR A 115 -21.41 18.12 18.32
CA THR A 115 -22.61 17.63 17.62
C THR A 115 -23.21 18.73 16.74
N GLY A 116 -23.73 18.36 15.56
CA GLY A 116 -24.31 19.31 14.61
C GLY A 116 -23.31 20.11 13.76
N ARG A 117 -22.00 19.81 13.83
CA ARG A 117 -20.95 20.49 13.04
C ARG A 117 -20.55 19.77 11.75
N GLY A 118 -21.41 18.92 11.20
CA GLY A 118 -21.18 18.31 9.89
C GLY A 118 -20.15 17.18 9.83
N LYS A 119 -19.67 16.63 10.95
CA LYS A 119 -18.70 15.51 10.96
C LYS A 119 -19.13 14.33 10.08
N THR A 120 -20.38 13.89 10.25
CA THR A 120 -20.94 12.78 9.46
C THR A 120 -21.04 13.13 7.98
N HIS A 121 -21.44 14.37 7.67
CA HIS A 121 -21.52 14.83 6.29
C HIS A 121 -20.14 14.87 5.62
N PHE A 122 -19.14 15.42 6.31
CA PHE A 122 -17.75 15.40 5.85
C PHE A 122 -17.24 13.98 5.58
N MET A 123 -17.53 13.04 6.49
CA MET A 123 -17.15 11.63 6.30
C MET A 123 -17.82 11.00 5.07
N ILE A 124 -19.08 11.32 4.78
CA ILE A 124 -19.78 10.81 3.59
C ILE A 124 -19.10 11.33 2.32
N VAL A 125 -18.88 12.65 2.22
CA VAL A 125 -18.22 13.26 1.05
C VAL A 125 -16.82 12.69 0.84
N LEU A 126 -16.06 12.53 1.92
CA LEU A 126 -14.72 11.93 1.84
C LEU A 126 -14.76 10.48 1.33
N LEU A 127 -15.73 9.68 1.78
CA LEU A 127 -15.89 8.30 1.34
C LEU A 127 -16.30 8.21 -0.12
N GLU A 128 -17.18 9.10 -0.59
CA GLU A 128 -17.54 9.21 -2.01
C GLU A 128 -16.29 9.52 -2.86
N GLU A 129 -15.51 10.52 -2.47
CA GLU A 129 -14.28 10.93 -3.14
C GLU A 129 -13.24 9.79 -3.18
N LEU A 130 -13.11 9.05 -2.08
CA LEU A 130 -12.23 7.87 -2.00
C LEU A 130 -12.69 6.76 -2.96
N ILE A 131 -13.99 6.49 -3.04
CA ILE A 131 -14.57 5.49 -3.95
C ILE A 131 -14.34 5.89 -5.41
N GLU A 132 -14.53 7.16 -5.76
CA GLU A 132 -14.28 7.69 -7.10
C GLU A 132 -12.82 7.50 -7.52
N HIS A 133 -11.89 7.65 -6.57
CA HIS A 133 -10.46 7.41 -6.78
C HIS A 133 -10.06 5.94 -6.66
N GLY A 134 -11.02 5.03 -6.50
CA GLY A 134 -10.78 3.59 -6.40
C GLY A 134 -10.10 3.15 -5.10
N VAL A 135 -10.09 4.00 -4.07
CA VAL A 135 -9.56 3.66 -2.75
C VAL A 135 -10.63 2.83 -2.01
N PRO A 136 -10.32 1.58 -1.62
CA PRO A 136 -11.27 0.78 -0.88
C PRO A 136 -11.56 1.40 0.49
N CYS A 137 -12.83 1.54 0.81
CA CYS A 137 -13.31 2.02 2.10
C CYS A 137 -14.05 0.88 2.79
N LEU A 138 -13.63 0.51 4.00
CA LEU A 138 -14.30 -0.48 4.88
C LEU A 138 -14.92 0.23 6.08
#